data_AF-A0AAJ2GLU7-F1
#
_entry.id   AF-A0AAJ2GLU7-F1
#
_cell.length_a   1.000
_cell.length_b   1.000
_cell.length_c   1.000
_cell.angle_alpha   90.00
_cell.angle_beta   90.00
_cell.angle_gamma   90.00
#
_symmetry.space_group_name_H-M   'P 1'
#
loop_
_entity.id
_entity.type
_entity.pdbx_description
1 polymer ?
#
loop_
_entity_poly.entity_id
_entity_poly.type
_entity_poly.pdbx_seq_one_letter_code
_entity_poly.pdbx_strand_id
1 'polypeptide(L)'
;MTPSRNARGVAHENGSVESAHGHLKKTICDALLIRGGTAFDDLAAYRRFIDELIAAKNRRAAARIDTERAHLQQLPVRRTCDYEEVIVTVPSISGFTLRKVFYAVPSRLIRHRLRVRLCDDRLDVFLGTTKLMVLVRGRSAGNGKHAHVVDRRHVIHSLRRKPMALIDMVYREQMFPREAYRRMCDRLLEQLPDRIACPTMVELLALARERACEAELANVLATDLDAGRLPDMAALRPRLAPDPRHFPRSSSRWHRLARTISC
;
A
#
# COMPACT_ATOMS: atom_id res chain seq x y z
N MET A 1 16.33 -10.17 43.79
CA MET A 1 15.29 -9.12 43.71
C MET A 1 14.04 -9.78 43.16
N THR A 2 12.93 -9.77 43.90
CA THR A 2 11.69 -10.44 43.48
C THR A 2 10.96 -9.53 42.48
N PRO A 3 10.69 -9.96 41.23
CA PRO A 3 10.02 -9.12 40.24
C PRO A 3 8.56 -8.87 40.68
N SER A 4 8.15 -7.60 40.78
CA SER A 4 6.75 -7.25 41.02
C SER A 4 5.94 -7.42 39.72
N ARG A 5 4.68 -7.83 39.85
CA ARG A 5 3.71 -7.85 38.74
C ARG A 5 2.79 -6.64 38.90
N ASN A 6 2.46 -5.97 37.79
CA ASN A 6 1.50 -4.87 37.82
C ASN A 6 0.12 -5.38 38.26
N ALA A 7 -0.44 -4.78 39.31
CA ALA A 7 -1.77 -5.07 39.81
C ALA A 7 -2.80 -4.19 39.08
N ARG A 8 -3.78 -4.83 38.42
CA ARG A 8 -4.91 -4.13 37.79
C ARG A 8 -5.65 -3.30 38.84
N GLY A 9 -5.73 -1.98 38.64
CA GLY A 9 -6.52 -1.06 39.48
C GLY A 9 -5.70 -0.13 40.39
N VAL A 10 -4.37 -0.28 40.44
CA VAL A 10 -3.49 0.62 41.21
C VAL A 10 -2.91 1.68 40.28
N ALA A 11 -3.45 2.91 40.35
CA ALA A 11 -3.13 4.01 39.43
C ALA A 11 -1.67 4.51 39.47
N HIS A 12 -0.88 4.11 40.48
CA HIS A 12 0.46 4.66 40.72
C HIS A 12 1.61 3.75 40.29
N GLU A 13 1.35 2.51 39.82
CA GLU A 13 2.42 1.59 39.39
C GLU A 13 2.98 1.93 38.00
N ASN A 14 2.17 2.57 37.13
CA ASN A 14 2.58 2.92 35.76
C ASN A 14 3.20 4.31 35.63
N GLY A 15 3.27 5.10 36.70
CA GLY A 15 3.68 6.51 36.65
C GLY A 15 5.11 6.74 36.12
N SER A 16 6.02 5.80 36.36
CA SER A 16 7.40 5.86 35.83
C SER A 16 7.47 5.60 34.31
N VAL A 17 6.62 4.71 33.80
CA VAL A 17 6.53 4.39 32.37
C VAL A 17 5.79 5.50 31.61
N GLU A 18 4.68 5.98 32.15
CA GLU A 18 3.87 7.05 31.57
C GLU A 18 4.63 8.38 31.53
N SER A 19 5.37 8.72 32.59
CA SER A 19 6.25 9.90 32.61
C SER A 19 7.39 9.77 31.59
N ALA A 20 8.02 8.60 31.45
CA ALA A 20 9.05 8.37 30.43
C ALA A 20 8.54 8.58 29.00
N HIS A 21 7.29 8.20 28.71
CA HIS A 21 6.63 8.51 27.43
C HIS A 21 6.38 10.01 27.25
N GLY A 22 5.95 10.71 28.31
CA GLY A 22 5.81 12.17 28.29
C GLY A 22 7.13 12.88 27.98
N HIS A 23 8.23 12.47 28.64
CA HIS A 23 9.56 13.02 28.39
C HIS A 23 10.02 12.77 26.95
N LEU A 24 9.78 11.58 26.39
CA LEU A 24 10.13 11.29 25.00
C LEU A 24 9.40 12.23 24.02
N LYS A 25 8.09 12.44 24.21
CA LYS A 25 7.31 13.37 23.38
C LYS A 25 7.89 14.79 23.45
N LYS A 26 8.23 15.27 24.66
CA LYS A 26 8.85 16.59 24.84
C LYS A 26 10.19 16.69 24.12
N THR A 27 11.06 15.70 24.27
CA THR A 27 12.36 15.65 23.56
C THR A 27 12.19 15.69 22.04
N ILE A 28 11.19 15.01 21.49
CA ILE A 28 10.89 15.07 20.05
C ILE A 28 10.46 16.48 19.65
N CYS A 29 9.58 17.13 20.41
CA CYS A 29 9.18 18.52 20.16
C CYS A 29 10.38 19.47 20.18
N ASP A 30 11.25 19.35 21.20
CA ASP A 30 12.45 20.19 21.34
C ASP A 30 13.42 19.97 20.16
N ALA A 31 13.63 18.73 19.75
CA ALA A 31 14.49 18.41 18.62
C ALA A 31 13.92 18.94 17.29
N LEU A 32 12.60 18.91 17.10
CA LEU A 32 11.94 19.51 15.93
C LEU A 32 12.07 21.03 15.92
N LEU A 33 12.04 21.69 17.09
CA LEU A 33 12.29 23.12 17.23
C LEU A 33 13.72 23.48 16.84
N ILE A 34 14.72 22.73 17.32
CA ILE A 34 16.14 22.94 16.98
C ILE A 34 16.39 22.73 15.48
N ARG A 35 15.73 21.73 14.88
CA ARG A 35 15.77 21.49 13.44
C ARG A 35 15.19 22.66 12.61
N GLY A 36 14.38 23.52 13.23
CA GLY A 36 13.75 24.67 12.56
C GLY A 36 12.54 24.31 11.70
N GLY A 37 11.99 23.10 11.83
CA GLY A 37 10.82 22.69 11.05
C GLY A 37 10.35 21.26 11.26
N THR A 38 9.09 21.02 10.92
CA THR A 38 8.41 19.72 11.03
C THR A 38 8.24 18.99 9.69
N ALA A 39 8.61 19.63 8.58
CA ALA A 39 8.52 19.04 7.24
C ALA A 39 9.66 18.04 7.01
N PHE A 40 9.34 16.84 6.53
CA PHE A 40 10.30 15.82 6.12
C PHE A 40 10.01 15.42 4.68
N ASP A 41 11.04 15.05 3.93
CA ASP A 41 10.89 14.65 2.52
C ASP A 41 10.04 13.38 2.37
N ASP A 42 10.23 12.43 3.31
CA ASP A 42 9.45 11.20 3.37
C ASP A 42 9.33 10.65 4.80
N LEU A 43 8.54 9.58 4.94
CA LEU A 43 8.36 8.88 6.21
C LEU A 43 9.65 8.20 6.71
N ALA A 44 10.55 7.80 5.81
CA ALA A 44 11.80 7.15 6.19
C ALA A 44 12.77 8.15 6.83
N ALA A 45 12.85 9.37 6.33
CA ALA A 45 13.60 10.48 6.91
C ALA A 45 13.08 10.82 8.30
N TYR A 46 11.76 10.89 8.48
CA TYR A 46 11.16 11.07 9.80
C TYR A 46 11.51 9.91 10.75
N ARG A 47 11.41 8.66 10.31
CA ARG A 47 11.77 7.48 11.12
C ARG A 47 13.24 7.52 11.56
N ARG A 48 14.17 7.83 10.64
CA ARG A 48 15.61 7.98 10.97
C ARG A 48 15.85 9.06 12.02
N PHE A 49 15.20 10.22 11.89
CA PHE A 49 15.30 11.28 12.88
C PHE A 49 14.85 10.82 14.28
N ILE A 50 13.73 10.10 14.37
CA ILE A 50 13.26 9.54 15.64
C ILE A 50 14.24 8.48 16.18
N ASP A 51 14.74 7.59 15.32
CA ASP A 51 15.69 6.55 15.69
C ASP A 51 16.99 7.13 16.25
N GLU A 52 17.51 8.21 15.65
CA GLU A 52 18.70 8.91 16.14
C GLU A 52 18.49 9.54 17.52
N LEU A 53 17.34 10.16 17.77
CA LEU A 53 17.00 10.72 19.08
C LEU A 53 16.88 9.63 20.15
N ILE A 54 16.19 8.54 19.82
CA ILE A 54 16.02 7.40 20.72
C ILE A 54 17.38 6.73 20.99
N ALA A 55 18.21 6.54 19.96
CA ALA A 55 19.55 5.98 20.10
C ALA A 55 20.45 6.87 20.98
N ALA A 56 20.41 8.20 20.80
CA ALA A 56 21.14 9.13 21.66
C ALA A 56 20.70 9.05 23.12
N LYS A 57 19.39 8.95 23.37
CA LYS A 57 18.83 8.76 24.72
C LYS A 57 19.27 7.41 25.31
N ASN A 58 19.13 6.32 24.55
CA ASN A 58 19.46 4.97 25.00
C ASN A 58 20.96 4.79 25.26
N ARG A 59 21.84 5.45 24.49
CA ARG A 59 23.30 5.45 24.74
C ARG A 59 23.66 5.90 26.16
N ARG A 60 22.94 6.88 26.72
CA ARG A 60 23.18 7.37 28.10
C ARG A 60 22.84 6.33 29.16
N ALA A 61 21.96 5.38 28.85
CA ALA A 61 21.53 4.30 29.75
C ALA A 61 22.13 2.94 29.38
N ALA A 62 23.02 2.87 28.38
CA ALA A 62 23.49 1.61 27.79
C ALA A 62 24.11 0.67 28.85
N ALA A 63 25.00 1.18 29.70
CA ALA A 63 25.64 0.38 30.74
C ALA A 63 24.62 -0.26 31.73
N ARG A 64 23.56 0.47 32.09
CA ARG A 64 22.49 -0.06 32.97
C ARG A 64 21.66 -1.11 32.24
N ILE A 65 21.32 -0.85 30.98
CA ILE A 65 20.56 -1.78 30.14
C ILE A 65 21.34 -3.08 29.94
N ASP A 66 22.64 -3.02 29.70
CA ASP A 66 23.47 -4.21 29.47
C ASP A 66 23.60 -5.07 30.73
N THR A 67 23.72 -4.45 31.91
CA THR A 67 23.67 -5.17 33.20
C THR A 67 22.34 -5.90 33.38
N GLU A 68 21.20 -5.24 33.12
CA GLU A 68 19.89 -5.86 33.25
C GLU A 68 19.64 -6.92 32.17
N ARG A 69 20.20 -6.76 30.97
CA ARG A 69 20.00 -7.67 29.83
C ARG A 69 20.48 -9.09 30.12
N ALA A 70 21.53 -9.26 30.93
CA ALA A 70 22.01 -10.57 31.36
C ALA A 70 20.97 -11.36 32.18
N HIS A 71 20.00 -10.67 32.78
CA HIS A 71 18.94 -11.27 33.59
C HIS A 71 17.62 -11.44 32.83
N LEU A 72 17.53 -11.00 31.57
CA LEU A 72 16.32 -11.13 30.75
C LEU A 72 16.19 -12.54 30.15
N GLN A 73 14.95 -13.00 30.02
CA GLN A 73 14.65 -14.24 29.30
C GLN A 73 14.81 -14.04 27.79
N GLN A 74 14.97 -15.16 27.07
CA GLN A 74 14.93 -15.13 25.61
C GLN A 74 13.61 -14.55 25.10
N LEU A 75 13.68 -13.82 23.97
CA LEU A 75 12.49 -13.28 23.34
C LEU A 75 11.54 -14.42 22.96
N PRO A 76 10.22 -14.26 23.14
CA PRO A 76 9.25 -15.24 22.67
C PRO A 76 9.41 -15.52 21.18
N VAL A 77 9.25 -16.79 20.79
CA VAL A 77 9.37 -17.23 19.38
C VAL A 77 8.38 -16.51 18.46
N ARG A 78 7.25 -16.07 19.01
CA ARG A 78 6.23 -15.32 18.27
C ARG A 78 6.16 -13.90 18.81
N ARG A 79 6.15 -12.93 17.91
CA ARG A 79 5.80 -11.55 18.26
C ARG A 79 4.38 -11.50 18.82
N THR A 80 4.18 -10.66 19.83
CA THR A 80 2.85 -10.28 20.29
C THR A 80 2.06 -9.70 19.12
N CYS A 81 0.79 -10.09 19.00
CA CYS A 81 -0.09 -9.57 17.96
C CYS A 81 -0.30 -8.06 18.16
N ASP A 82 0.24 -7.26 17.26
CA ASP A 82 0.17 -5.79 17.24
C ASP A 82 -0.83 -5.26 16.20
N TYR A 83 -1.72 -6.12 15.72
CA TYR A 83 -2.70 -5.81 14.67
C TYR A 83 -4.14 -5.94 15.18
N GLU A 84 -5.02 -5.15 14.57
CA GLU A 84 -6.47 -5.32 14.69
C GLU A 84 -6.95 -6.25 13.57
N GLU A 85 -7.74 -7.28 13.89
CA GLU A 85 -8.30 -8.18 12.88
C GLU A 85 -9.76 -7.82 12.57
N VAL A 86 -10.07 -7.63 11.28
CA VAL A 86 -11.39 -7.24 10.79
C VAL A 86 -11.80 -8.15 9.64
N ILE A 87 -13.03 -8.64 9.65
CA ILE A 87 -13.61 -9.40 8.54
C ILE A 87 -14.40 -8.43 7.65
N VAL A 88 -14.07 -8.41 6.36
CA VAL A 88 -14.73 -7.57 5.35
C VAL A 88 -15.27 -8.44 4.22
N THR A 89 -16.43 -8.07 3.67
CA THR A 89 -16.96 -8.71 2.46
C THR A 89 -16.67 -7.80 1.27
N VAL A 90 -16.18 -8.37 0.16
CA VAL A 90 -15.88 -7.60 -1.04
C VAL A 90 -17.16 -7.39 -1.86
N PRO A 91 -17.69 -6.15 -1.98
CA PRO A 91 -18.81 -5.83 -2.85
C PRO A 91 -18.46 -5.96 -4.35
N SER A 92 -19.47 -5.77 -5.20
CA SER A 92 -19.35 -5.81 -6.67
C SER A 92 -18.39 -4.78 -7.27
N ILE A 93 -18.02 -3.74 -6.52
CA ILE A 93 -17.05 -2.71 -6.93
C ILE A 93 -15.58 -3.13 -6.77
N SER A 94 -15.30 -4.42 -6.51
CA SER A 94 -13.94 -4.98 -6.51
C SER A 94 -13.00 -4.31 -5.48
N GLY A 95 -13.52 -3.98 -4.29
CA GLY A 95 -12.77 -3.34 -3.22
C GLY A 95 -13.59 -3.25 -1.95
N PHE A 96 -12.96 -2.97 -0.81
CA PHE A 96 -13.64 -2.82 0.48
C PHE A 96 -13.21 -1.54 1.19
N THR A 97 -14.05 -1.03 2.09
CA THR A 97 -13.73 0.14 2.90
C THR A 97 -13.39 -0.27 4.32
N LEU A 98 -12.24 0.16 4.83
CA LEU A 98 -11.81 -0.04 6.21
C LEU A 98 -11.25 1.27 6.78
N ARG A 99 -11.73 1.69 7.95
CA ARG A 99 -11.30 2.93 8.62
C ARG A 99 -11.37 4.17 7.68
N LYS A 100 -12.48 4.32 6.94
CA LYS A 100 -12.72 5.40 5.95
C LYS A 100 -11.76 5.41 4.75
N VAL A 101 -11.05 4.30 4.51
CA VAL A 101 -10.17 4.14 3.36
C VAL A 101 -10.71 3.02 2.48
N PHE A 102 -10.91 3.30 1.19
CA PHE A 102 -11.25 2.28 0.20
C PHE A 102 -9.99 1.60 -0.33
N TYR A 103 -10.00 0.26 -0.35
CA TYR A 103 -8.92 -0.59 -0.84
C TYR A 103 -9.40 -1.39 -2.05
N ALA A 104 -8.79 -1.18 -3.21
CA ALA A 104 -9.10 -1.96 -4.41
C ALA A 104 -8.46 -3.35 -4.34
N VAL A 105 -9.22 -4.38 -4.68
CA VAL A 105 -8.78 -5.79 -4.68
C VAL A 105 -9.10 -6.46 -6.02
N PRO A 106 -8.43 -7.55 -6.41
CA PRO A 106 -8.73 -8.26 -7.65
C PRO A 106 -10.22 -8.66 -7.74
N SER A 107 -10.83 -8.50 -8.91
CA SER A 107 -12.27 -8.76 -9.10
C SER A 107 -12.69 -10.21 -8.84
N ARG A 108 -11.74 -11.15 -8.91
CA ARG A 108 -11.96 -12.55 -8.48
C ARG A 108 -12.31 -12.69 -6.99
N LEU A 109 -12.09 -11.64 -6.19
CA LEU A 109 -12.44 -11.63 -4.77
C LEU A 109 -13.84 -11.06 -4.50
N ILE A 110 -14.58 -10.60 -5.52
CA ILE A 110 -15.96 -10.13 -5.37
C ILE A 110 -16.81 -11.23 -4.71
N ARG A 111 -17.63 -10.84 -3.73
CA ARG A 111 -18.47 -11.70 -2.87
C ARG A 111 -17.71 -12.62 -1.91
N HIS A 112 -16.38 -12.59 -1.90
CA HIS A 112 -15.62 -13.31 -0.88
C HIS A 112 -15.54 -12.52 0.43
N ARG A 113 -15.48 -13.25 1.55
CA ARG A 113 -15.18 -12.72 2.88
C ARG A 113 -13.66 -12.79 3.11
N LEU A 114 -13.05 -11.64 3.34
CA LEU A 114 -11.63 -11.50 3.59
C LEU A 114 -11.39 -11.19 5.06
N ARG A 115 -10.33 -11.78 5.60
CA ARG A 115 -9.83 -11.45 6.93
C ARG A 115 -8.66 -10.50 6.77
N VAL A 116 -8.78 -9.31 7.33
CA VAL A 116 -7.81 -8.23 7.17
C VAL A 116 -7.17 -7.97 8.53
N ARG A 117 -5.85 -8.06 8.59
CA ARG A 117 -5.07 -7.63 9.76
C ARG A 117 -4.55 -6.23 9.49
N LEU A 118 -5.06 -5.27 10.24
CA LEU A 118 -4.68 -3.86 10.18
C LEU A 118 -3.49 -3.63 11.11
N CYS A 119 -2.30 -3.49 10.52
CA CYS A 119 -1.09 -3.07 11.21
C CYS A 119 -0.97 -1.52 11.20
N ASP A 120 0.08 -1.00 11.82
CA ASP A 120 0.45 0.42 11.76
C ASP A 120 0.62 0.92 10.31
N ASP A 121 1.42 0.22 9.49
CA ASP A 121 1.85 0.69 8.18
C ASP A 121 1.20 -0.04 7.00
N ARG A 122 0.59 -1.20 7.25
CA ARG A 122 0.06 -2.09 6.21
C ARG A 122 -1.23 -2.80 6.63
N LEU A 123 -1.89 -3.39 5.64
CA LEU A 123 -2.96 -4.37 5.81
C LEU A 123 -2.48 -5.70 5.25
N ASP A 124 -2.54 -6.76 6.05
CA ASP A 124 -2.36 -8.12 5.58
C ASP A 124 -3.74 -8.73 5.29
N VAL A 125 -4.00 -9.10 4.03
CA VAL A 125 -5.30 -9.59 3.57
C VAL A 125 -5.25 -11.10 3.36
N PHE A 126 -6.20 -11.82 3.97
CA PHE A 126 -6.29 -13.27 3.94
C PHE A 126 -7.65 -13.73 3.38
N LEU A 127 -7.64 -14.87 2.69
CA LEU A 127 -8.83 -15.65 2.37
C LEU A 127 -8.72 -16.99 3.10
N GLY A 128 -9.52 -17.16 4.15
CA GLY A 128 -9.35 -18.25 5.11
C GLY A 128 -8.00 -18.15 5.84
N THR A 129 -7.17 -19.17 5.70
CA THR A 129 -5.81 -19.23 6.28
C THR A 129 -4.72 -18.70 5.35
N THR A 130 -5.02 -18.53 4.06
CA THR A 130 -4.03 -18.13 3.05
C THR A 130 -3.88 -16.62 2.97
N LYS A 131 -2.66 -16.11 3.13
CA LYS A 131 -2.32 -14.70 2.90
C LYS A 131 -2.35 -14.43 1.40
N LEU A 132 -3.19 -13.49 0.96
CA LEU A 132 -3.37 -13.16 -0.46
C LEU A 132 -2.50 -11.99 -0.91
N MET A 133 -2.44 -10.93 -0.11
CA MET A 133 -1.70 -9.71 -0.46
C MET A 133 -1.42 -8.85 0.77
N VAL A 134 -0.50 -7.92 0.57
CA VAL A 134 -0.21 -6.82 1.51
C VAL A 134 -0.59 -5.52 0.82
N LEU A 135 -1.34 -4.68 1.50
CA LEU A 135 -1.71 -3.34 1.02
C LEU A 135 -1.09 -2.30 1.95
N VAL A 136 -0.65 -1.17 1.40
CA VAL A 136 -0.21 -0.03 2.21
C VAL A 136 -1.41 0.52 2.97
N ARG A 137 -1.26 0.84 4.25
CA ARG A 137 -2.35 1.45 5.03
C ARG A 137 -2.57 2.89 4.58
N GLY A 138 -3.74 3.14 3.98
CA GLY A 138 -4.17 4.51 3.74
C GLY A 138 -4.60 5.20 5.04
N ARG A 139 -4.43 6.51 5.09
CA ARG A 139 -4.90 7.35 6.19
C ARG A 139 -5.86 8.38 5.61
N SER A 140 -7.09 8.41 6.13
CA SER A 140 -8.04 9.48 5.81
C SER A 140 -7.55 10.77 6.46
N ALA A 141 -7.44 11.84 5.68
CA ALA A 141 -7.19 13.17 6.24
C ALA A 141 -8.37 13.53 7.15
N GLY A 142 -8.10 14.07 8.33
CA GLY A 142 -9.11 14.36 9.37
C GLY A 142 -10.27 15.30 8.97
N ASN A 143 -10.29 15.77 7.71
CA ASN A 143 -11.35 16.56 7.10
C ASN A 143 -12.60 15.76 6.68
N GLY A 144 -12.70 14.49 7.07
CA GLY A 144 -13.85 13.63 6.75
C GLY A 144 -13.83 13.04 5.33
N LYS A 145 -12.84 13.35 4.49
CA LYS A 145 -12.72 12.77 3.16
C LYS A 145 -12.27 11.31 3.24
N HIS A 146 -12.90 10.46 2.44
CA HIS A 146 -12.45 9.09 2.26
C HIS A 146 -11.11 9.08 1.53
N ALA A 147 -10.18 8.27 2.01
CA ALA A 147 -8.94 8.01 1.28
C ALA A 147 -9.11 6.78 0.40
N HIS A 148 -8.27 6.67 -0.63
CA HIS A 148 -8.30 5.56 -1.56
C HIS A 148 -6.88 5.00 -1.70
N VAL A 149 -6.75 3.68 -1.58
CA VAL A 149 -5.55 2.91 -1.91
C VAL A 149 -5.93 1.98 -3.05
N VAL A 150 -5.56 2.38 -4.26
CA VAL A 150 -6.00 1.69 -5.46
C VAL A 150 -4.81 1.19 -6.26
N ASP A 151 -4.80 -0.11 -6.50
CA ASP A 151 -3.96 -0.69 -7.54
C ASP A 151 -4.76 -0.72 -8.85
N ARG A 152 -4.27 0.02 -9.87
CA ARG A 152 -4.84 0.04 -11.22
C ARG A 152 -5.02 -1.36 -11.80
N ARG A 153 -4.20 -2.33 -11.37
CA ARG A 153 -4.28 -3.74 -11.79
C ARG A 153 -5.59 -4.41 -11.41
N HIS A 154 -6.26 -3.91 -10.38
CA HIS A 154 -7.54 -4.43 -9.94
C HIS A 154 -8.71 -3.78 -10.68
N VAL A 155 -8.53 -2.54 -11.16
CA VAL A 155 -9.62 -1.72 -11.71
C VAL A 155 -9.70 -1.74 -13.23
N ILE A 156 -8.58 -1.85 -13.97
CA ILE A 156 -8.60 -1.74 -15.45
C ILE A 156 -9.56 -2.75 -16.11
N HIS A 157 -9.75 -3.97 -15.58
CA HIS A 157 -10.71 -4.92 -16.16
C HIS A 157 -12.16 -4.41 -16.10
N SER A 158 -12.56 -3.83 -14.97
CA SER A 158 -13.87 -3.19 -14.81
C SER A 158 -13.96 -1.93 -15.67
N LEU A 159 -12.88 -1.17 -15.75
CA LEU A 159 -12.83 0.07 -16.52
C LEU A 159 -12.91 -0.19 -18.03
N ARG A 160 -12.33 -1.27 -18.56
CA ARG A 160 -12.51 -1.69 -19.96
C ARG A 160 -13.97 -1.94 -20.32
N ARG A 161 -14.78 -2.42 -19.38
CA ARG A 161 -16.22 -2.65 -19.59
C ARG A 161 -17.04 -1.36 -19.50
N LYS A 162 -16.55 -0.35 -18.78
CA LYS A 162 -17.20 0.95 -18.61
C LYS A 162 -16.17 2.09 -18.69
N PRO A 163 -15.60 2.38 -19.86
CA PRO A 163 -14.48 3.32 -19.98
C PRO A 163 -14.82 4.74 -19.54
N MET A 164 -16.08 5.14 -19.75
CA MET A 164 -16.59 6.46 -19.38
C MET A 164 -16.48 6.76 -17.88
N ALA A 165 -16.36 5.73 -17.02
CA ALA A 165 -16.15 5.93 -15.59
C ALA A 165 -14.80 6.58 -15.26
N LEU A 166 -13.87 6.66 -16.22
CA LEU A 166 -12.55 7.27 -16.02
C LEU A 166 -12.64 8.76 -15.66
N ILE A 167 -13.58 9.51 -16.24
CA ILE A 167 -13.69 10.97 -16.08
C ILE A 167 -14.08 11.34 -14.66
N ASP A 168 -15.18 10.76 -14.17
CA ASP A 168 -15.77 11.08 -12.87
C ASP A 168 -15.12 10.32 -11.70
N MET A 169 -14.02 9.61 -11.95
CA MET A 169 -13.43 8.75 -10.95
C MET A 169 -12.67 9.58 -9.90
N VAL A 170 -13.09 9.49 -8.64
CA VAL A 170 -12.47 10.22 -7.50
C VAL A 170 -10.97 9.96 -7.37
N TYR A 171 -10.50 8.77 -7.75
CA TYR A 171 -9.10 8.36 -7.69
C TYR A 171 -8.47 8.22 -9.09
N ARG A 172 -8.96 8.96 -10.09
CA ARG A 172 -8.45 8.97 -11.47
C ARG A 172 -6.92 9.09 -11.54
N GLU A 173 -6.35 10.01 -10.77
CA GLU A 173 -4.90 10.23 -10.73
C GLU A 173 -4.10 8.98 -10.32
N GLN A 174 -4.65 8.11 -9.46
CA GLN A 174 -3.99 6.87 -9.04
C GLN A 174 -3.98 5.79 -10.14
N MET A 175 -4.68 5.99 -11.26
CA MET A 175 -4.68 5.06 -12.39
C MET A 175 -3.43 5.17 -13.26
N PHE A 176 -2.79 6.34 -13.27
CA PHE A 176 -1.68 6.62 -14.15
C PHE A 176 -0.37 6.22 -13.47
N PRO A 177 0.31 5.17 -13.96
CA PRO A 177 1.54 4.72 -13.31
C PRO A 177 2.71 5.70 -13.50
N ARG A 178 2.67 6.53 -14.54
CA ARG A 178 3.71 7.52 -14.88
C ARG A 178 3.07 8.78 -15.44
N GLU A 179 3.78 9.89 -15.33
CA GLU A 179 3.33 11.22 -15.77
C GLU A 179 2.91 11.27 -17.24
N ALA A 180 3.61 10.56 -18.12
CA ALA A 180 3.28 10.51 -19.55
C ALA A 180 1.86 9.99 -19.81
N TYR A 181 1.35 9.05 -19.00
CA TYR A 181 -0.03 8.56 -19.14
C TYR A 181 -1.05 9.61 -18.72
N ARG A 182 -0.76 10.38 -17.67
CA ARG A 182 -1.62 11.48 -17.22
C ARG A 182 -1.72 12.55 -18.29
N ARG A 183 -0.58 13.07 -18.74
CA ARG A 183 -0.50 14.07 -19.82
C ARG A 183 -1.18 13.59 -21.10
N MET A 184 -1.03 12.31 -21.45
CA MET A 184 -1.70 11.74 -22.61
C MET A 184 -3.22 11.67 -22.43
N CYS A 185 -3.70 11.32 -21.23
CA CYS A 185 -5.13 11.33 -20.93
C CYS A 185 -5.72 12.73 -21.10
N ASP A 186 -5.04 13.76 -20.59
CA ASP A 186 -5.52 15.14 -20.69
C ASP A 186 -5.54 15.61 -22.14
N ARG A 187 -4.48 15.32 -22.92
CA ARG A 187 -4.44 15.61 -24.36
C ARG A 187 -5.56 14.90 -25.13
N LEU A 188 -5.86 13.65 -24.81
CA LEU A 188 -6.95 12.89 -25.45
C LEU A 188 -8.31 13.54 -25.16
N LEU A 189 -8.57 13.97 -23.92
CA LEU A 189 -9.82 14.63 -23.53
C LEU A 189 -9.95 16.05 -24.13
N GLU A 190 -8.83 16.74 -24.36
CA GLU A 190 -8.83 18.04 -25.03
C GLU A 190 -9.14 17.94 -26.54
N GLN A 191 -8.64 16.89 -27.20
CA GLN A 191 -8.66 16.79 -28.67
C GLN A 191 -9.80 15.91 -29.20
N LEU A 192 -10.34 15.02 -28.39
CA LEU A 192 -11.35 14.05 -28.81
C LEU A 192 -12.57 14.08 -27.88
N PRO A 193 -13.77 13.76 -28.39
CA PRO A 193 -14.93 13.53 -27.54
C PRO A 193 -14.65 12.42 -26.51
N ASP A 194 -15.19 12.57 -25.30
CA ASP A 194 -15.03 11.63 -24.18
C ASP A 194 -15.29 10.17 -24.54
N ARG A 195 -16.27 9.93 -25.43
CA ARG A 195 -16.66 8.61 -25.92
C ARG A 195 -15.56 7.89 -26.71
N ILE A 196 -14.55 8.62 -27.19
CA ILE A 196 -13.38 8.10 -27.88
C ILE A 196 -12.15 8.18 -26.97
N ALA A 197 -11.94 9.32 -26.32
CA ALA A 197 -10.79 9.55 -25.44
C ALA A 197 -10.70 8.52 -24.30
N CYS A 198 -11.82 8.28 -23.60
CA CYS A 198 -11.85 7.36 -22.46
C CYS A 198 -11.51 5.92 -22.85
N PRO A 199 -12.20 5.29 -23.84
CA PRO A 199 -11.80 3.97 -24.32
C PRO A 199 -10.33 3.89 -24.73
N THR A 200 -9.81 4.85 -25.50
CA THR A 200 -8.41 4.87 -25.94
C THR A 200 -7.45 4.89 -24.76
N MET A 201 -7.69 5.76 -23.77
CA MET A 201 -6.84 5.83 -22.57
C MET A 201 -6.89 4.53 -21.75
N VAL A 202 -8.07 3.96 -21.56
CA VAL A 202 -8.25 2.70 -20.85
C VAL A 202 -7.55 1.56 -21.57
N GLU A 203 -7.56 1.58 -22.90
CA GLU A 203 -6.85 0.61 -23.73
C GLU A 203 -5.33 0.73 -23.60
N LEU A 204 -4.78 1.95 -23.55
CA LEU A 204 -3.36 2.19 -23.25
C LEU A 204 -2.96 1.61 -21.88
N LEU A 205 -3.79 1.84 -20.85
CA LEU A 205 -3.55 1.30 -19.51
C LEU A 205 -3.62 -0.24 -19.48
N ALA A 206 -4.52 -0.82 -20.27
CA ALA A 206 -4.65 -2.27 -20.43
C ALA A 206 -3.44 -2.86 -21.16
N LEU A 207 -3.02 -2.25 -22.27
CA LEU A 207 -1.87 -2.65 -23.07
C LEU A 207 -0.59 -2.66 -22.22
N ALA A 208 -0.34 -1.58 -21.48
CA ALA A 208 0.79 -1.45 -20.56
C ALA A 208 0.88 -2.62 -19.57
N ARG A 209 -0.29 -3.11 -19.12
CA ARG A 209 -0.38 -4.20 -18.16
C ARG A 209 -0.24 -5.56 -18.82
N GLU A 210 -1.00 -5.82 -19.87
CA GLU A 210 -1.06 -7.11 -20.56
C GLU A 210 0.30 -7.51 -21.12
N ARG A 211 1.13 -6.51 -21.47
CA ARG A 211 2.46 -6.72 -22.05
C ARG A 211 3.62 -6.34 -21.13
N ALA A 212 3.34 -5.95 -19.89
CA ALA A 212 4.33 -5.48 -18.93
C ALA A 212 5.27 -4.37 -19.47
N CYS A 213 4.81 -3.56 -20.43
CA CYS A 213 5.61 -2.57 -21.16
C CYS A 213 5.39 -1.12 -20.67
N GLU A 214 5.09 -0.94 -19.38
CA GLU A 214 4.70 0.37 -18.84
C GLU A 214 5.74 1.48 -19.07
N ALA A 215 7.03 1.18 -18.85
CA ALA A 215 8.09 2.16 -19.04
C ALA A 215 8.32 2.49 -20.51
N GLU A 216 8.33 1.47 -21.36
CA GLU A 216 8.54 1.61 -22.81
C GLU A 216 7.38 2.39 -23.45
N LEU A 217 6.14 2.02 -23.13
CA LEU A 217 4.96 2.75 -23.60
C LEU A 217 4.97 4.19 -23.07
N ALA A 218 5.38 4.46 -21.84
CA ALA A 218 5.49 5.84 -21.35
C ALA A 218 6.46 6.70 -22.18
N ASN A 219 7.61 6.15 -22.59
CA ASN A 219 8.58 6.86 -23.45
C ASN A 219 7.99 7.18 -24.82
N VAL A 220 7.24 6.23 -25.39
CA VAL A 220 6.51 6.42 -26.64
C VAL A 220 5.47 7.54 -26.51
N LEU A 221 4.66 7.50 -25.45
CA LEU A 221 3.64 8.52 -25.20
C LEU A 221 4.26 9.90 -24.99
N ALA A 222 5.41 9.98 -24.30
CA ALA A 222 6.14 11.24 -24.16
C ALA A 222 6.60 11.79 -25.51
N THR A 223 7.17 10.93 -26.37
CA THR A 223 7.61 11.31 -27.73
C THR A 223 6.44 11.81 -28.59
N ASP A 224 5.28 11.16 -28.50
CA ASP A 224 4.09 11.60 -29.23
C ASP A 224 3.53 12.91 -28.68
N LEU A 225 3.52 13.11 -27.36
CA LEU A 225 3.12 14.36 -26.73
C LEU A 225 4.00 15.54 -27.16
N ASP A 226 5.31 15.35 -27.19
CA ASP A 226 6.28 16.39 -27.58
C ASP A 226 6.15 16.74 -29.06
N ALA A 227 5.75 15.78 -29.89
CA ALA A 227 5.45 16.00 -31.31
C ALA A 227 4.00 16.41 -31.60
N GLY A 228 3.18 16.64 -30.56
CA GLY A 228 1.77 17.02 -30.71
C GLY A 228 0.86 15.95 -31.31
N ARG A 229 1.28 14.68 -31.34
CA ARG A 229 0.53 13.57 -31.92
C ARG A 229 -0.34 12.86 -30.87
N LEU A 230 -1.43 12.26 -31.36
CA LEU A 230 -2.25 11.34 -30.59
C LEU A 230 -1.77 9.90 -30.78
N PRO A 231 -1.97 9.02 -29.78
CA PRO A 231 -1.49 7.65 -29.83
C PRO A 231 -2.31 6.82 -30.81
N ASP A 232 -1.63 6.11 -31.71
CA ASP A 232 -2.23 5.14 -32.61
C ASP A 232 -2.13 3.73 -32.04
N MET A 233 -3.24 3.21 -31.52
CA MET A 233 -3.31 1.85 -30.95
C MET A 233 -2.96 0.75 -31.94
N ALA A 234 -3.23 0.95 -33.24
CA ALA A 234 -2.89 -0.04 -34.27
C ALA A 234 -1.39 -0.13 -34.51
N ALA A 235 -0.67 0.99 -34.41
CA ALA A 235 0.80 1.04 -34.50
C ALA A 235 1.51 0.62 -33.19
N LEU A 236 0.91 0.92 -32.03
CA LEU A 236 1.50 0.61 -30.72
C LEU A 236 1.47 -0.89 -30.39
N ARG A 237 0.39 -1.59 -30.76
CA ARG A 237 0.25 -3.03 -30.51
C ARG A 237 1.34 -3.90 -31.18
N PRO A 238 1.75 -3.73 -32.44
CA PRO A 238 2.83 -4.55 -33.00
C PRO A 238 4.20 -4.15 -32.44
N ARG A 239 4.42 -2.85 -32.14
CA ARG A 239 5.73 -2.32 -31.73
C ARG A 239 6.18 -2.78 -30.34
N LEU A 240 5.24 -2.92 -29.40
CA LEU A 240 5.53 -3.20 -27.99
C LEU A 240 5.46 -4.72 -27.67
N ALA A 241 6.08 -5.58 -28.49
CA ALA A 241 6.02 -7.04 -28.35
C ALA A 241 7.26 -7.59 -27.57
N PRO A 242 7.09 -8.63 -26.72
CA PRO A 242 6.46 -9.90 -27.10
C PRO A 242 5.17 -10.27 -26.33
N ASP A 243 4.35 -11.09 -27.00
CA ASP A 243 3.14 -11.74 -26.47
C ASP A 243 3.48 -12.57 -25.20
N PRO A 244 2.77 -12.42 -24.07
CA PRO A 244 3.00 -13.23 -22.86
C PRO A 244 2.87 -14.76 -23.07
N ARG A 245 2.35 -15.21 -24.22
CA ARG A 245 2.38 -16.62 -24.64
C ARG A 245 3.78 -17.15 -25.00
N HIS A 246 4.78 -16.28 -25.14
CA HIS A 246 6.18 -16.66 -25.42
C HIS A 246 7.07 -16.82 -24.18
N PHE A 247 6.52 -16.77 -22.96
CA PHE A 247 7.28 -17.23 -21.79
C PHE A 247 7.54 -18.74 -21.93
N PRO A 248 8.79 -19.22 -21.85
CA PRO A 248 9.03 -20.65 -21.71
C PRO A 248 8.29 -21.09 -20.45
N ARG A 249 7.34 -22.03 -20.61
CA ARG A 249 6.64 -22.66 -19.50
C ARG A 249 7.69 -23.34 -18.62
N SER A 250 8.16 -22.65 -17.59
CA SER A 250 8.89 -23.33 -16.52
C SER A 250 7.92 -24.30 -15.88
N SER A 251 8.21 -25.59 -16.05
CA SER A 251 7.46 -26.72 -15.51
C SER A 251 7.70 -26.79 -14.00
N SER A 252 7.12 -25.86 -13.24
CA SER A 252 6.98 -26.05 -11.80
C SER A 252 5.96 -27.17 -11.56
N ARG A 253 6.47 -28.36 -11.21
CA ARG A 253 5.70 -29.47 -10.68
C ARG A 253 4.92 -28.98 -9.45
N TRP A 254 3.65 -28.65 -9.65
CA TRP A 254 2.71 -28.53 -8.55
C TRP A 254 2.51 -29.91 -7.95
N HIS A 255 3.10 -30.15 -6.79
CA HIS A 255 2.76 -31.33 -5.99
C HIS A 255 1.27 -31.25 -5.64
N ARG A 256 0.50 -32.17 -6.25
CA ARG A 256 -0.91 -32.41 -6.00
C ARG A 256 -1.04 -32.91 -4.56
N LEU A 257 -1.40 -32.02 -3.63
CA LEU A 257 -1.88 -32.45 -2.30
C LEU A 257 -3.26 -33.07 -2.51
N ALA A 258 -3.26 -34.40 -2.54
CA ALA A 258 -4.45 -35.22 -2.55
C ALA A 258 -5.27 -34.98 -1.28
N ARG A 259 -6.58 -34.96 -1.47
CA ARG A 259 -7.59 -35.04 -0.43
C ARG A 259 -7.37 -36.31 0.40
N THR A 260 -7.44 -36.19 1.72
CA THR A 260 -7.94 -37.28 2.56
C THR A 260 -8.78 -36.66 3.66
N ILE A 261 -10.09 -36.64 3.40
CA ILE A 261 -11.11 -36.59 4.44
C ILE A 261 -11.28 -38.04 4.87
N SER A 262 -11.06 -38.36 6.13
CA SER A 262 -11.66 -39.54 6.77
C SER A 262 -11.70 -39.34 8.29
N CYS A 263 -12.93 -39.49 8.82
CA CYS A 263 -13.40 -39.53 10.21
C CYS A 263 -13.08 -38.35 11.14
#